data_AF-A0A6C0DZG5-F1
#
_entry.id   AF-A0A6C0DZG5-F1
#
_cell.length_a   1.000
_cell.length_b   1.000
_cell.length_c   1.000
_cell.angle_alpha   90.00
_cell.angle_beta   90.00
_cell.angle_gamma   90.00
#
_symmetry.space_group_name_H-M   'P 1'
#
loop_
_entity.id
_entity.type
_entity.pdbx_description
1 polymer ?
#
loop_
_entity_poly.entity_id
_entity_poly.type
_entity_poly.pdbx_seq_one_letter_code
_entity_poly.pdbx_strand_id
1 'polypeptide(L)'
;MTTNLSNPDICAPGAKYDAGVCSSIFVLKNIIEAINKTKNEKIVIPNEIQNKEILDPTGYKTYLISKIKENVSENCNNEVCWLDESFVKQMTEKAKKEFLEYTFKPKSPQGRYTWLNTNDIDYVLDQHCKKKDNTKFISYGAMPMDFADLDYYDINKVSFDDLKQKGKTQIGFVLNLDDHNQSGSHWVGVFVDLDKKGVYYYDSVGKKPEKRVVNFMDKVKNYFKQKGVPDNDIKIGHNKVQHQHGNTECGVYSIRFLLQMIKGIDFDEFCNNKFSDKKINKCRRKYFRINPKN
;
A
#
# COMPACT_ATOMS: atom_id res chain seq x y z
N MET A 1 0.96 31.49 -13.76
CA MET A 1 1.15 30.07 -14.11
C MET A 1 1.09 29.27 -12.83
N THR A 2 0.15 28.33 -12.69
CA THR A 2 0.09 27.44 -11.54
C THR A 2 1.28 26.50 -11.59
N THR A 3 2.28 26.74 -10.73
CA THR A 3 3.40 25.82 -10.53
C THR A 3 2.84 24.54 -9.88
N ASN A 4 2.88 23.41 -10.60
CA ASN A 4 2.58 22.11 -10.01
C ASN A 4 3.51 21.88 -8.81
N LEU A 5 2.93 21.65 -7.63
CA LEU A 5 3.70 21.42 -6.39
C LEU A 5 4.07 19.95 -6.21
N SER A 6 3.40 19.05 -6.92
CA SER A 6 3.67 17.61 -6.91
C SER A 6 3.75 17.06 -8.33
N ASN A 7 4.48 15.95 -8.49
CA ASN A 7 4.40 15.11 -9.68
C ASN A 7 3.31 14.05 -9.45
N PRO A 8 2.38 13.78 -10.39
CA PRO A 8 1.38 12.72 -10.23
C PRO A 8 2.00 11.34 -9.88
N ASP A 9 3.22 11.07 -10.33
CA ASP A 9 3.94 9.82 -10.06
C ASP A 9 4.30 9.61 -8.59
N ILE A 10 4.26 10.64 -7.74
CA ILE A 10 4.55 10.51 -6.30
C ILE A 10 3.27 10.35 -5.46
N CYS A 11 2.09 10.56 -6.04
CA CYS A 11 0.83 10.41 -5.32
C CYS A 11 0.56 8.94 -4.98
N ALA A 12 -0.01 8.71 -3.81
CA ALA A 12 -0.47 7.38 -3.40
C ALA A 12 -1.51 6.85 -4.40
N PRO A 13 -1.65 5.53 -4.59
CA PRO A 13 -2.56 4.95 -5.58
C PRO A 13 -4.05 5.22 -5.30
N GLY A 14 -4.42 5.63 -4.08
CA GLY A 14 -5.77 6.07 -3.72
C GLY A 14 -5.99 7.59 -3.81
N ALA A 15 -4.93 8.38 -3.97
CA ALA A 15 -4.99 9.83 -4.03
C ALA A 15 -5.36 10.32 -5.44
N LYS A 16 -6.17 11.39 -5.50
CA LYS A 16 -6.52 12.06 -6.76
C LYS A 16 -5.57 13.22 -6.98
N TYR A 17 -4.79 13.17 -8.06
CA TYR A 17 -3.98 14.30 -8.49
C TYR A 17 -4.85 15.32 -9.24
N ASP A 18 -5.08 16.48 -8.63
CA ASP A 18 -5.74 17.63 -9.22
C ASP A 18 -5.26 18.93 -8.55
N ALA A 19 -5.40 20.05 -9.27
CA ALA A 19 -4.83 21.35 -8.92
C ALA A 19 -3.30 21.34 -8.66
N GLY A 20 -2.58 20.39 -9.25
CA GLY A 20 -1.12 20.31 -9.14
C GLY A 20 -0.60 19.69 -7.83
N VAL A 21 -1.45 19.00 -7.06
CA VAL A 21 -1.13 18.40 -5.75
C VAL A 21 -1.78 17.01 -5.57
N CYS A 22 -1.25 16.19 -4.67
CA CYS A 22 -1.78 14.89 -4.26
C CYS A 22 -2.81 15.00 -3.12
N SER A 23 -2.64 15.98 -2.21
CA SER A 23 -3.48 16.17 -1.03
C SER A 23 -4.94 16.36 -1.38
N SER A 24 -5.84 15.76 -0.61
CA SER A 24 -7.29 16.01 -0.75
C SER A 24 -7.69 17.36 -0.15
N ILE A 25 -8.89 17.86 -0.50
CA ILE A 25 -9.45 19.05 0.16
C ILE A 25 -9.51 18.87 1.69
N PHE A 26 -9.86 17.67 2.15
CA PHE A 26 -9.88 17.34 3.58
C PHE A 26 -8.54 17.57 4.26
N VAL A 27 -7.44 17.11 3.64
CA VAL A 27 -6.08 17.33 4.14
C VAL A 27 -5.72 18.82 4.13
N LEU A 28 -5.98 19.52 3.02
CA LEU A 28 -5.63 20.95 2.90
C LEU A 28 -6.37 21.82 3.91
N LYS A 29 -7.67 21.56 4.16
CA LYS A 29 -8.43 22.26 5.22
C LYS A 29 -7.82 22.04 6.59
N ASN A 30 -7.44 20.79 6.91
CA ASN A 30 -6.79 20.47 8.19
C ASN A 30 -5.39 21.10 8.31
N ILE A 31 -4.65 21.29 7.21
CA ILE A 31 -3.39 22.03 7.23
C ILE A 31 -3.65 23.49 7.60
N ILE A 32 -4.63 24.15 6.98
CA ILE A 32 -5.00 25.54 7.33
C ILE A 32 -5.43 25.67 8.79
N GLU A 33 -6.27 24.74 9.28
CA GLU A 33 -6.67 24.69 10.69
C GLU A 33 -5.46 24.52 11.62
N ALA A 34 -4.52 23.64 11.26
CA ALA A 34 -3.30 23.39 12.01
C ALA A 34 -2.37 24.61 12.06
N ILE A 35 -2.19 25.31 10.94
CA ILE A 35 -1.45 26.59 10.87
C ILE A 35 -2.10 27.63 11.81
N ASN A 36 -3.43 27.75 11.76
CA ASN A 36 -4.20 28.70 12.58
C ASN A 36 -4.11 28.46 14.09
N LYS A 37 -3.70 27.27 14.54
CA LYS A 37 -3.45 26.99 15.97
C LYS A 37 -2.18 27.67 16.50
N THR A 38 -1.25 28.00 15.62
CA THR A 38 0.07 28.56 15.99
C THR A 38 0.24 30.02 15.58
N LYS A 39 -0.66 30.54 14.74
CA LYS A 39 -0.62 31.91 14.24
C LYS A 39 -1.41 32.89 15.10
N ASN A 40 -0.86 34.09 15.25
CA ASN A 40 -1.57 35.23 15.81
C ASN A 40 -2.68 35.72 14.86
N GLU A 41 -2.36 35.90 13.59
CA GLU A 41 -3.32 36.26 12.54
C GLU A 41 -3.81 35.01 11.81
N LYS A 42 -5.09 34.69 11.99
CA LYS A 42 -5.69 33.49 11.41
C LYS A 42 -5.97 33.67 9.92
N ILE A 43 -5.70 32.62 9.16
CA ILE A 43 -6.17 32.47 7.78
C ILE A 43 -7.69 32.26 7.83
N VAL A 44 -8.43 33.22 7.28
CA VAL A 44 -9.88 33.13 7.11
C VAL A 44 -10.18 32.83 5.64
N ILE A 45 -11.02 31.83 5.40
CA ILE A 45 -11.48 31.47 4.05
C ILE A 45 -12.83 32.19 3.83
N PRO A 46 -12.93 33.16 2.90
CA PRO A 46 -14.17 33.88 2.63
C PRO A 46 -15.32 32.93 2.23
N ASN A 47 -16.56 33.26 2.60
CA ASN A 47 -17.73 32.40 2.33
C ASN A 47 -17.92 32.11 0.83
N GLU A 48 -17.67 33.10 -0.03
CA GLU A 48 -17.69 32.95 -1.50
C GLU A 48 -16.69 31.90 -2.00
N ILE A 49 -15.57 31.73 -1.32
CA ILE A 49 -14.58 30.69 -1.61
C ILE A 49 -15.04 29.36 -1.04
N GLN A 50 -15.63 29.32 0.16
CA GLN A 50 -16.17 28.08 0.73
C GLN A 50 -17.22 27.43 -0.19
N ASN A 51 -18.07 28.22 -0.83
CA ASN A 51 -19.06 27.73 -1.81
C ASN A 51 -18.42 27.01 -3.01
N LYS A 52 -17.15 27.32 -3.34
CA LYS A 52 -16.42 26.63 -4.40
C LYS A 52 -16.06 25.20 -4.04
N GLU A 53 -16.05 24.79 -2.76
CA GLU A 53 -15.76 23.40 -2.40
C GLU A 53 -16.65 22.40 -3.15
N ILE A 54 -17.90 22.79 -3.41
CA ILE A 54 -18.89 22.00 -4.16
C ILE A 54 -18.92 22.41 -5.64
N LEU A 55 -18.98 23.71 -5.93
CA LEU A 55 -19.23 24.23 -7.29
C LEU A 55 -17.99 24.20 -8.19
N ASP A 56 -16.81 24.41 -7.62
CA ASP A 56 -15.51 24.39 -8.30
C ASP A 56 -14.42 23.85 -7.34
N PRO A 57 -14.40 22.53 -7.10
CA PRO A 57 -13.49 21.93 -6.13
C PRO A 57 -12.02 22.19 -6.49
N THR A 58 -11.69 22.33 -7.77
CA THR A 58 -10.33 22.60 -8.24
C THR A 58 -9.90 24.03 -7.91
N GLY A 59 -10.78 25.02 -8.14
CA GLY A 59 -10.54 26.40 -7.76
C GLY A 59 -10.46 26.58 -6.25
N TYR A 60 -11.33 25.89 -5.48
CA TYR A 60 -11.25 25.87 -4.02
C TYR A 60 -9.91 25.31 -3.53
N LYS A 61 -9.49 24.18 -4.09
CA LYS A 61 -8.20 23.54 -3.81
C LYS A 61 -7.03 24.48 -4.10
N THR A 62 -7.06 25.15 -5.25
CA THR A 62 -6.04 26.13 -5.67
C THR A 62 -5.93 27.30 -4.67
N TYR A 63 -7.07 27.78 -4.17
CA TYR A 63 -7.08 28.81 -3.13
C TYR A 63 -6.42 28.34 -1.83
N LEU A 64 -6.80 27.16 -1.32
CA LEU A 64 -6.20 26.61 -0.10
C LEU A 64 -4.69 26.45 -0.23
N ILE A 65 -4.23 25.93 -1.38
CA ILE A 65 -2.81 25.78 -1.69
C ILE A 65 -2.08 27.13 -1.62
N SER A 66 -2.66 28.19 -2.21
CA SER A 66 -2.04 29.52 -2.17
C SER A 66 -1.82 30.00 -0.73
N LYS A 67 -2.80 29.77 0.15
CA LYS A 67 -2.70 30.10 1.57
C LYS A 67 -1.72 29.23 2.31
N ILE A 68 -1.62 27.94 2.02
CA ILE A 68 -0.61 27.08 2.62
C ILE A 68 0.80 27.51 2.20
N LYS A 69 1.02 27.84 0.92
CA LYS A 69 2.33 28.30 0.41
C LYS A 69 2.84 29.57 1.08
N GLU A 70 1.97 30.49 1.48
CA GLU A 70 2.34 31.69 2.24
C GLU A 70 2.85 31.36 3.66
N ASN A 71 2.77 30.09 4.09
CA ASN A 71 2.95 29.65 5.48
C ASN A 71 3.89 28.45 5.64
N VAL A 72 4.58 28.04 4.58
CA VAL A 72 5.61 26.99 4.65
C VAL A 72 7.00 27.61 4.72
N SER A 73 7.99 26.83 5.15
CA SER A 73 9.38 27.28 5.21
C SER A 73 9.90 27.68 3.82
N GLU A 74 10.82 28.66 3.76
CA GLU A 74 11.36 29.19 2.50
C GLU A 74 11.99 28.11 1.59
N ASN A 75 12.57 27.07 2.19
CA ASN A 75 13.19 25.97 1.46
C ASN A 75 12.20 24.90 0.99
N CYS A 76 10.92 25.02 1.37
CA CYS A 76 9.90 24.04 1.05
C CYS A 76 9.11 24.40 -0.21
N ASN A 77 9.47 23.77 -1.32
CA ASN A 77 8.97 24.09 -2.66
C ASN A 77 8.00 23.07 -3.27
N ASN A 78 7.66 22.01 -2.54
CA ASN A 78 6.76 20.96 -3.00
C ASN A 78 5.92 20.41 -1.85
N GLU A 79 4.94 19.59 -2.17
CA GLU A 79 4.02 19.06 -1.18
C GLU A 79 4.66 17.99 -0.27
N VAL A 80 5.77 17.40 -0.68
CA VAL A 80 6.47 16.38 0.12
C VAL A 80 7.18 17.00 1.31
N CYS A 81 7.81 18.17 1.15
CA CYS A 81 8.45 18.85 2.29
C CYS A 81 7.43 19.43 3.28
N TRP A 82 6.15 19.59 2.90
CA TRP A 82 5.08 19.93 3.85
C TRP A 82 4.93 18.87 4.96
N LEU A 83 5.38 17.64 4.73
CA LEU A 83 5.39 16.59 5.76
C LEU A 83 6.35 16.89 6.92
N ASP A 84 7.35 17.74 6.69
CA ASP A 84 8.37 18.11 7.68
C ASP A 84 8.02 19.44 8.39
N GLU A 85 6.93 20.10 7.98
CA GLU A 85 6.51 21.39 8.53
C GLU A 85 5.92 21.25 9.95
N SER A 86 6.06 22.31 10.75
CA SER A 86 5.66 22.30 12.16
C SER A 86 4.15 22.11 12.37
N PHE A 87 3.31 22.54 11.41
CA PHE A 87 1.87 22.37 11.46
C PHE A 87 1.43 20.90 11.44
N VAL A 88 2.24 19.97 10.94
CA VAL A 88 1.89 18.54 10.89
C VAL A 88 1.63 17.99 12.30
N LYS A 89 2.32 18.51 13.31
CA LYS A 89 2.10 18.15 14.73
C LYS A 89 0.75 18.63 15.28
N GLN A 90 0.15 19.62 14.64
CA GLN A 90 -1.08 20.30 15.08
C GLN A 90 -2.33 19.81 14.34
N MET A 91 -2.16 18.97 13.32
CA MET A 91 -3.27 18.35 12.58
C MET A 91 -4.06 17.40 13.48
N THR A 92 -5.33 17.16 13.13
CA THR A 92 -6.10 16.08 13.77
C THR A 92 -5.47 14.73 13.44
N GLU A 93 -5.55 13.75 14.34
CA GLU A 93 -4.96 12.42 14.12
C GLU A 93 -5.44 11.78 12.81
N LYS A 94 -6.72 11.94 12.48
CA LYS A 94 -7.29 11.43 11.21
C LYS A 94 -6.65 12.10 9.99
N ALA A 95 -6.53 13.43 9.98
CA ALA A 95 -5.96 14.14 8.84
C ALA A 95 -4.44 13.97 8.75
N LYS A 96 -3.76 13.90 9.88
CA LYS A 96 -2.33 13.61 9.96
C LYS A 96 -2.04 12.23 9.37
N LYS A 97 -2.81 11.20 9.75
CA LYS A 97 -2.70 9.86 9.17
C LYS A 97 -2.93 9.87 7.66
N GLU A 98 -4.00 10.51 7.19
CA GLU A 98 -4.29 10.67 5.76
C GLU A 98 -3.14 11.35 5.01
N PHE A 99 -2.56 12.38 5.60
CA PHE A 99 -1.48 13.15 4.99
C PHE A 99 -0.17 12.37 4.94
N LEU A 100 0.23 11.75 6.04
CA LEU A 100 1.51 11.04 6.16
C LEU A 100 1.51 9.70 5.42
N GLU A 101 0.39 8.96 5.42
CA GLU A 101 0.35 7.57 4.96
C GLU A 101 -0.40 7.36 3.64
N TYR A 102 -1.38 8.20 3.30
CA TYR A 102 -2.29 7.95 2.17
C TYR A 102 -2.31 9.04 1.09
N THR A 103 -1.51 10.10 1.25
CA THR A 103 -1.40 11.18 0.24
C THR A 103 -0.29 10.90 -0.78
N PHE A 104 0.87 10.41 -0.34
CA PHE A 104 2.03 10.13 -1.18
C PHE A 104 2.43 8.68 -1.12
N LYS A 105 3.05 8.14 -2.17
CA LYS A 105 3.73 6.84 -2.11
C LYS A 105 4.75 6.82 -0.96
N PRO A 106 5.00 5.66 -0.33
CA PRO A 106 6.01 5.54 0.71
C PRO A 106 7.38 5.94 0.17
N LYS A 107 8.23 6.46 1.05
CA LYS A 107 9.61 6.80 0.69
C LYS A 107 10.34 5.53 0.28
N SER A 108 11.02 5.57 -0.86
CA SER A 108 11.84 4.43 -1.29
C SER A 108 12.95 4.16 -0.27
N PRO A 109 13.30 2.88 -0.03
CA PRO A 109 14.56 2.51 0.61
C PRO A 109 15.73 3.21 -0.07
N GLN A 110 16.74 3.56 0.73
CA GLN A 110 17.94 4.23 0.23
C GLN A 110 18.75 3.25 -0.62
N GLY A 111 18.89 3.55 -1.91
CA GLY A 111 19.62 2.70 -2.85
C GLY A 111 18.70 1.83 -3.72
N ARG A 112 19.13 1.67 -4.98
CA ARG A 112 18.34 0.97 -6.02
C ARG A 112 18.13 -0.52 -5.74
N TYR A 113 19.06 -1.13 -5.02
CA TYR A 113 19.10 -2.56 -4.74
C TYR A 113 18.95 -2.85 -3.24
N THR A 114 18.36 -1.92 -2.49
CA THR A 114 18.17 -2.10 -1.06
C THR A 114 16.99 -3.01 -0.82
N TRP A 115 17.19 -3.99 0.05
CA TRP A 115 16.15 -4.93 0.45
C TRP A 115 14.98 -4.18 1.06
N LEU A 116 13.76 -4.60 0.72
CA LEU A 116 12.58 -4.08 1.39
C LEU A 116 12.56 -4.61 2.82
N ASN A 117 12.25 -3.73 3.77
CA ASN A 117 11.88 -4.11 5.13
C ASN A 117 10.35 -4.28 5.24
N THR A 118 9.89 -4.68 6.42
CA THR A 118 8.46 -4.85 6.76
C THR A 118 7.64 -3.59 6.45
N ASN A 119 8.09 -2.42 6.91
CA ASN A 119 7.37 -1.16 6.69
C ASN A 119 7.26 -0.79 5.21
N ASP A 120 8.29 -1.04 4.41
CA ASP A 120 8.26 -0.78 2.97
C ASP A 120 7.15 -1.58 2.27
N ILE A 121 6.92 -2.82 2.71
CA ILE A 121 5.88 -3.71 2.18
C ILE A 121 4.52 -3.27 2.70
N ASP A 122 4.39 -3.07 4.01
CA ASP A 122 3.14 -2.72 4.67
C ASP A 122 2.56 -1.42 4.13
N TYR A 123 3.37 -0.37 4.06
CA TYR A 123 2.89 0.92 3.56
C TYR A 123 2.39 0.85 2.12
N VAL A 124 3.00 0.02 1.26
CA VAL A 124 2.53 -0.17 -0.11
C VAL A 124 1.20 -0.93 -0.11
N LEU A 125 1.10 -2.04 0.61
CA LEU A 125 -0.12 -2.85 0.63
C LEU A 125 -1.30 -2.12 1.25
N ASP A 126 -1.07 -1.37 2.34
CA ASP A 126 -2.09 -0.55 3.01
C ASP A 126 -2.67 0.53 2.09
N GLN A 127 -1.83 1.22 1.31
CA GLN A 127 -2.31 2.18 0.33
C GLN A 127 -3.19 1.54 -0.72
N HIS A 128 -2.87 0.30 -1.12
CA HIS A 128 -3.70 -0.45 -2.05
C HIS A 128 -5.01 -0.93 -1.43
N CYS A 129 -5.07 -1.23 -0.14
CA CYS A 129 -6.31 -1.52 0.60
C CYS A 129 -7.24 -0.31 0.72
N LYS A 130 -6.71 0.91 0.73
CA LYS A 130 -7.49 2.15 0.88
C LYS A 130 -8.02 2.74 -0.42
N LYS A 131 -7.67 2.19 -1.59
CA LYS A 131 -8.19 2.70 -2.86
C LYS A 131 -9.71 2.54 -2.91
N LYS A 132 -10.41 3.60 -3.33
CA LYS A 132 -11.88 3.60 -3.42
C LYS A 132 -12.45 2.50 -4.33
N ASP A 133 -11.72 2.15 -5.38
CA ASP A 133 -12.06 1.08 -6.33
C ASP A 133 -11.65 -0.32 -5.85
N ASN A 134 -10.93 -0.43 -4.73
CA ASN A 134 -10.48 -1.70 -4.16
C ASN A 134 -11.25 -2.05 -2.89
N THR A 135 -12.50 -2.49 -3.07
CA THR A 135 -13.37 -2.83 -1.94
C THR A 135 -13.12 -4.23 -1.39
N LYS A 136 -12.62 -5.16 -2.23
CA LYS A 136 -12.47 -6.59 -1.90
C LYS A 136 -11.21 -6.96 -1.14
N PHE A 137 -10.13 -6.20 -1.33
CA PHE A 137 -8.83 -6.56 -0.79
C PHE A 137 -8.68 -6.18 0.69
N ILE A 138 -8.04 -7.07 1.44
CA ILE A 138 -7.48 -6.83 2.76
C ILE A 138 -6.06 -7.39 2.82
N SER A 139 -5.14 -6.63 3.41
CA SER A 139 -3.78 -7.09 3.67
C SER A 139 -3.57 -7.40 5.15
N TYR A 140 -2.75 -8.41 5.42
CA TYR A 140 -2.19 -8.69 6.76
C TYR A 140 -0.71 -8.28 6.86
N GLY A 141 -0.23 -7.47 5.91
CA GLY A 141 1.13 -6.96 5.91
C GLY A 141 2.21 -8.01 5.68
N ALA A 142 3.41 -7.68 6.14
CA ALA A 142 4.59 -8.51 6.15
C ALA A 142 4.80 -9.14 7.54
N MET A 143 5.01 -10.46 7.58
CA MET A 143 5.16 -11.25 8.81
C MET A 143 6.37 -12.18 8.71
N PRO A 144 6.95 -12.65 9.83
CA PRO A 144 7.98 -13.70 9.82
C PRO A 144 7.38 -15.08 9.52
N MET A 145 8.21 -16.09 9.28
CA MET A 145 7.73 -17.42 8.90
C MET A 145 7.00 -18.14 10.05
N ASP A 146 7.34 -17.83 11.29
CA ASP A 146 6.64 -18.29 12.50
C ASP A 146 5.38 -17.49 12.81
N PHE A 147 4.82 -16.77 11.81
CA PHE A 147 3.54 -16.07 11.96
C PHE A 147 2.46 -16.96 12.61
N ALA A 148 2.45 -18.27 12.31
CA ALA A 148 1.46 -19.22 12.79
C ALA A 148 1.58 -19.52 14.30
N ASP A 149 2.75 -19.27 14.88
CA ASP A 149 3.08 -19.54 16.29
C ASP A 149 2.92 -18.29 17.17
N LEU A 150 2.57 -17.14 16.56
CA LEU A 150 2.53 -15.83 17.19
C LEU A 150 1.09 -15.31 17.30
N ASP A 151 0.56 -15.29 18.52
CA ASP A 151 -0.86 -15.00 18.82
C ASP A 151 -1.32 -13.57 18.51
N TYR A 152 -0.39 -12.65 18.31
CA TYR A 152 -0.69 -11.26 17.99
C TYR A 152 -0.93 -11.02 16.48
N TYR A 153 -0.70 -12.02 15.61
CA TYR A 153 -1.08 -11.90 14.21
C TYR A 153 -2.52 -12.35 13.96
N ASP A 154 -3.34 -11.41 13.51
CA ASP A 154 -4.78 -11.62 13.28
C ASP A 154 -5.09 -12.69 12.22
N ILE A 155 -4.14 -13.00 11.32
CA ILE A 155 -4.32 -14.03 10.28
C ILE A 155 -4.57 -15.42 10.88
N ASN A 156 -4.04 -15.70 12.08
CA ASN A 156 -4.25 -16.97 12.76
C ASN A 156 -5.69 -17.11 13.26
N LYS A 157 -6.30 -15.99 13.65
CA LYS A 157 -7.66 -15.89 14.20
C LYS A 157 -8.71 -15.48 13.16
N VAL A 158 -8.32 -15.40 11.89
CA VAL A 158 -9.20 -14.94 10.81
C VAL A 158 -10.43 -15.83 10.67
N SER A 159 -11.61 -15.20 10.66
CA SER A 159 -12.86 -15.78 10.20
C SER A 159 -13.08 -15.40 8.73
N PHE A 160 -13.01 -16.38 7.83
CA PHE A 160 -13.25 -16.15 6.41
C PHE A 160 -14.71 -15.75 6.13
N ASP A 161 -15.66 -16.20 6.96
CA ASP A 161 -17.06 -15.79 6.86
C ASP A 161 -17.25 -14.32 7.21
N ASP A 162 -16.62 -13.84 8.28
CA ASP A 162 -16.67 -12.43 8.68
C ASP A 162 -16.06 -11.53 7.61
N LEU A 163 -14.96 -11.99 6.99
CA LEU A 163 -14.35 -11.26 5.88
C LEU A 163 -15.31 -11.18 4.69
N LYS A 164 -15.93 -12.29 4.28
CA LYS A 164 -16.94 -12.28 3.20
C LYS A 164 -18.13 -11.37 3.52
N GLN A 165 -18.63 -11.40 4.76
CA GLN A 165 -19.72 -10.53 5.19
C GLN A 165 -19.35 -9.05 5.10
N LYS A 166 -18.09 -8.71 5.37
CA LYS A 166 -17.52 -7.36 5.19
C LYS A 166 -17.18 -7.02 3.73
N GLY A 167 -17.49 -7.91 2.78
CA GLY A 167 -17.15 -7.76 1.36
C GLY A 167 -15.65 -7.94 1.05
N LYS A 168 -14.86 -8.45 2.01
CA LYS A 168 -13.43 -8.71 1.88
C LYS A 168 -13.20 -10.13 1.39
N THR A 169 -13.09 -10.30 0.08
CA THR A 169 -12.95 -11.62 -0.56
C THR A 169 -11.55 -11.88 -1.10
N GLN A 170 -10.67 -10.88 -1.11
CA GLN A 170 -9.27 -11.02 -1.53
C GLN A 170 -8.37 -10.73 -0.33
N ILE A 171 -7.53 -11.68 0.05
CA ILE A 171 -6.64 -11.58 1.21
C ILE A 171 -5.20 -11.71 0.71
N GLY A 172 -4.29 -10.86 1.17
CA GLY A 172 -2.89 -10.93 0.78
C GLY A 172 -1.92 -10.55 1.89
N PHE A 173 -0.83 -11.28 1.98
CA PHE A 173 0.26 -10.98 2.90
C PHE A 173 1.60 -11.45 2.36
N VAL A 174 2.67 -10.98 2.97
CA VAL A 174 4.04 -11.32 2.62
C VAL A 174 4.69 -11.97 3.82
N LEU A 175 5.45 -13.04 3.61
CA LEU A 175 6.19 -13.72 4.66
C LEU A 175 7.69 -13.54 4.43
N ASN A 176 8.44 -13.26 5.50
CA ASN A 176 9.86 -13.52 5.52
C ASN A 176 10.06 -15.02 5.73
N LEU A 177 11.05 -15.64 5.08
CA LEU A 177 11.40 -17.04 5.34
C LEU A 177 12.07 -17.25 6.71
N ASP A 178 12.50 -16.16 7.34
CA ASP A 178 13.07 -16.18 8.68
C ASP A 178 12.01 -15.93 9.76
N ASP A 179 12.26 -16.46 10.96
CA ASP A 179 11.43 -16.28 12.15
C ASP A 179 11.63 -14.87 12.77
N HIS A 180 10.74 -14.48 13.69
CA HIS A 180 10.71 -13.11 14.25
C HIS A 180 12.01 -12.64 14.93
N ASN A 181 12.89 -13.56 15.35
CA ASN A 181 14.14 -13.30 16.07
C ASN A 181 15.38 -13.35 15.16
N GLN A 182 15.19 -13.40 13.85
CA GLN A 182 16.24 -13.49 12.85
C GLN A 182 16.34 -12.21 12.01
N SER A 183 17.41 -12.10 11.23
CA SER A 183 17.75 -10.88 10.46
C SER A 183 16.90 -10.66 9.21
N GLY A 184 16.18 -11.68 8.74
CA GLY A 184 15.45 -11.66 7.49
C GLY A 184 16.31 -12.11 6.30
N SER A 185 15.74 -12.95 5.43
CA SER A 185 16.51 -13.60 4.35
C SER A 185 15.80 -13.64 3.01
N HIS A 186 14.46 -13.69 2.96
CA HIS A 186 13.75 -13.76 1.70
C HIS A 186 12.26 -13.49 1.87
N TRP A 187 11.67 -12.72 0.96
CA TRP A 187 10.25 -12.39 0.99
C TRP A 187 9.45 -13.23 -0.01
N VAL A 188 8.34 -13.79 0.42
CA VAL A 188 7.40 -14.59 -0.40
C VAL A 188 5.96 -14.09 -0.21
N GLY A 189 5.13 -14.22 -1.23
CA GLY A 189 3.75 -13.72 -1.21
C GLY A 189 2.72 -14.84 -1.02
N VAL A 190 1.65 -14.57 -0.27
CA VAL A 190 0.49 -15.45 -0.15
C VAL A 190 -0.77 -14.67 -0.51
N PHE A 191 -1.60 -15.25 -1.38
CA PHE A 191 -2.87 -14.66 -1.81
C PHE A 191 -4.01 -15.66 -1.70
N VAL A 192 -5.14 -15.22 -1.15
CA VAL A 192 -6.39 -15.99 -1.09
C VAL A 192 -7.48 -15.22 -1.82
N ASP A 193 -8.21 -15.91 -2.69
CA ASP A 193 -9.40 -15.39 -3.37
C ASP A 193 -10.61 -16.26 -2.97
N LEU A 194 -11.43 -15.74 -2.06
CA LEU A 194 -12.62 -16.42 -1.54
C LEU A 194 -13.73 -16.54 -2.59
N ASP A 195 -13.77 -15.65 -3.58
CA ASP A 195 -14.74 -15.72 -4.69
C ASP A 195 -14.33 -16.80 -5.70
N LYS A 196 -13.03 -16.88 -6.01
CA LYS A 196 -12.46 -17.86 -6.94
C LYS A 196 -12.03 -19.18 -6.29
N LYS A 197 -12.29 -19.35 -5.00
CA LYS A 197 -11.97 -20.55 -4.20
C LYS A 197 -10.49 -20.93 -4.28
N GLY A 198 -9.61 -19.93 -4.26
CA GLY A 198 -8.18 -20.07 -4.53
C GLY A 198 -7.28 -19.67 -3.37
N VAL A 199 -6.21 -20.42 -3.16
CA VAL A 199 -5.08 -20.05 -2.30
C VAL A 199 -3.76 -20.30 -3.01
N TYR A 200 -2.91 -19.29 -3.03
CA TYR A 200 -1.71 -19.27 -3.85
C TYR A 200 -0.50 -18.78 -3.05
N TYR A 201 0.60 -19.51 -3.18
CA TYR A 201 1.92 -19.14 -2.68
C TYR A 201 2.82 -18.74 -3.84
N TYR A 202 3.56 -17.66 -3.68
CA TYR A 202 4.51 -17.19 -4.67
C TYR A 202 5.88 -16.96 -4.05
N ASP A 203 6.86 -17.73 -4.52
CA ASP A 203 8.27 -17.49 -4.28
C ASP A 203 8.94 -17.11 -5.61
N SER A 204 9.47 -15.89 -5.69
CA SER A 204 10.22 -15.41 -6.84
C SER A 204 11.38 -16.33 -7.30
N VAL A 205 11.98 -17.14 -6.43
CA VAL A 205 13.01 -18.11 -6.79
C VAL A 205 12.47 -19.51 -7.14
N GLY A 206 11.15 -19.71 -7.08
CA GLY A 206 10.47 -20.92 -7.52
C GLY A 206 10.52 -22.10 -6.54
N LYS A 207 10.74 -21.84 -5.23
CA LYS A 207 10.71 -22.89 -4.22
C LYS A 207 9.29 -23.16 -3.76
N LYS A 208 9.04 -24.40 -3.33
CA LYS A 208 7.78 -24.80 -2.71
C LYS A 208 7.63 -24.20 -1.30
N PRO A 209 6.40 -23.95 -0.83
CA PRO A 209 6.16 -23.47 0.53
C PRO A 209 6.64 -24.48 1.59
N GLU A 210 7.04 -23.96 2.75
CA GLU A 210 7.36 -24.78 3.93
C GLU A 210 6.11 -25.13 4.75
N LYS A 211 6.28 -25.97 5.78
CA LYS A 211 5.17 -26.64 6.47
C LYS A 211 4.16 -25.67 7.09
N ARG A 212 4.59 -24.54 7.69
CA ARG A 212 3.66 -23.59 8.31
C ARG A 212 2.76 -22.92 7.27
N VAL A 213 3.32 -22.59 6.11
CA VAL A 213 2.55 -22.05 4.97
C VAL A 213 1.60 -23.11 4.41
N VAL A 214 2.06 -24.35 4.23
CA VAL A 214 1.20 -25.46 3.77
C VAL A 214 0.01 -25.65 4.71
N ASN A 215 0.25 -25.65 6.03
CA ASN A 215 -0.82 -25.74 7.03
C ASN A 215 -1.85 -24.61 6.89
N PHE A 216 -1.39 -23.38 6.63
CA PHE A 216 -2.30 -22.26 6.36
C PHE A 216 -3.10 -22.47 5.06
N MET A 217 -2.45 -22.92 3.98
CA MET A 217 -3.14 -23.21 2.72
C MET A 217 -4.19 -24.32 2.90
N ASP A 218 -3.88 -25.34 3.70
CA ASP A 218 -4.81 -26.41 4.06
C ASP A 218 -5.97 -25.91 4.94
N LYS A 219 -5.72 -24.96 5.86
CA LYS A 219 -6.78 -24.27 6.61
C LYS A 219 -7.77 -23.59 5.67
N VAL A 220 -7.29 -22.90 4.63
CA VAL A 220 -8.13 -22.25 3.61
C VAL A 220 -8.88 -23.31 2.77
N LYS A 221 -8.21 -24.39 2.35
CA LYS A 221 -8.84 -25.51 1.64
C LYS A 221 -9.99 -26.11 2.45
N ASN A 222 -9.74 -26.38 3.72
CA ASN A 222 -10.73 -26.98 4.62
C ASN A 222 -11.92 -26.06 4.86
N TYR A 223 -11.71 -24.74 4.90
CA TYR A 223 -12.81 -23.78 4.90
C TYR A 223 -13.73 -23.96 3.69
N PHE A 224 -13.19 -24.06 2.46
CA PHE A 224 -14.03 -24.29 1.27
C PHE A 224 -14.76 -25.63 1.31
N LYS A 225 -14.10 -26.70 1.76
CA LYS A 225 -14.75 -28.02 1.93
C LYS A 225 -15.93 -27.95 2.91
N GLN A 226 -15.78 -27.25 4.04
CA GLN A 226 -16.84 -27.04 5.02
C GLN A 226 -18.02 -26.25 4.43
N LYS A 227 -17.79 -25.42 3.40
CA LYS A 227 -18.83 -24.73 2.63
C LYS A 227 -19.41 -25.57 1.48
N GLY A 228 -19.06 -26.85 1.39
CA GLY A 228 -19.58 -27.77 0.38
C GLY A 228 -18.93 -27.62 -1.00
N VAL A 229 -17.78 -26.96 -1.11
CA VAL A 229 -17.04 -26.85 -2.38
C VAL A 229 -16.33 -28.18 -2.67
N PRO A 230 -16.55 -28.81 -3.84
CA PRO A 230 -15.83 -30.02 -4.24
C PRO A 230 -14.32 -29.80 -4.33
N ASP A 231 -13.52 -30.82 -4.01
CA ASP A 231 -12.05 -30.73 -4.03
C ASP A 231 -11.48 -30.26 -5.38
N ASN A 232 -12.10 -30.68 -6.49
CA ASN A 232 -11.67 -30.29 -7.85
C ASN A 232 -11.93 -28.82 -8.19
N ASP A 233 -12.79 -28.14 -7.42
CA ASP A 233 -13.11 -26.72 -7.61
C ASP A 233 -12.24 -25.80 -6.73
N ILE A 234 -11.46 -26.37 -5.80
CA ILE A 234 -10.57 -25.62 -4.90
C ILE A 234 -9.20 -25.49 -5.55
N LYS A 235 -8.79 -24.25 -5.84
CA LYS A 235 -7.50 -23.97 -6.48
C LYS A 235 -6.42 -23.77 -5.43
N ILE A 236 -5.38 -24.60 -5.47
CA ILE A 236 -4.22 -24.50 -4.58
C ILE A 236 -2.97 -24.50 -5.46
N GLY A 237 -2.18 -23.44 -5.38
CA GLY A 237 -1.05 -23.25 -6.28
C GLY A 237 0.20 -22.74 -5.61
N HIS A 238 1.34 -23.17 -6.13
CA HIS A 238 2.62 -22.46 -5.97
C HIS A 238 3.33 -22.38 -7.31
N ASN A 239 4.12 -21.33 -7.52
CA ASN A 239 4.88 -21.19 -8.76
C ASN A 239 6.08 -22.14 -8.77
N LYS A 240 6.39 -22.69 -9.96
CA LYS A 240 7.56 -23.55 -10.18
C LYS A 240 8.67 -22.85 -10.97
N VAL A 241 8.33 -21.78 -11.66
CA VAL A 241 9.27 -21.01 -12.48
C VAL A 241 10.07 -20.08 -11.57
N GLN A 242 11.39 -20.16 -11.66
CA GLN A 242 12.31 -19.18 -11.07
C GLN A 242 12.29 -17.90 -11.91
N HIS A 243 11.88 -16.79 -11.30
CA HIS A 243 11.89 -15.47 -11.91
C HIS A 243 13.08 -14.65 -11.43
N GLN A 244 13.36 -14.69 -10.12
CA GLN A 244 14.45 -13.97 -9.50
C GLN A 244 15.78 -14.72 -9.60
N HIS A 245 16.80 -14.00 -10.06
CA HIS A 245 18.18 -14.48 -10.17
C HIS A 245 19.16 -13.64 -9.35
N GLY A 246 18.80 -12.40 -9.02
CA GLY A 246 19.52 -11.49 -8.15
C GLY A 246 19.08 -11.58 -6.69
N ASN A 247 19.65 -10.72 -5.84
CA ASN A 247 19.55 -10.89 -4.40
C ASN A 247 18.50 -10.00 -3.72
N THR A 248 17.96 -8.96 -4.36
CA THR A 248 17.36 -7.82 -3.61
C THR A 248 15.90 -7.53 -3.96
N GLU A 249 15.36 -8.26 -4.92
CA GLU A 249 14.10 -7.95 -5.58
C GLU A 249 12.91 -8.72 -4.98
N CYS A 250 13.13 -9.67 -4.06
CA CYS A 250 12.10 -10.61 -3.59
C CYS A 250 10.87 -9.90 -3.00
N GLY A 251 11.08 -8.86 -2.18
CA GLY A 251 9.98 -8.05 -1.66
C GLY A 251 9.20 -7.33 -2.77
N VAL A 252 9.89 -6.83 -3.80
CA VAL A 252 9.26 -6.13 -4.93
C VAL A 252 8.48 -7.11 -5.82
N TYR A 253 8.99 -8.33 -5.98
CA TYR A 253 8.28 -9.44 -6.62
C TYR A 253 7.00 -9.79 -5.85
N SER A 254 7.08 -9.95 -4.53
CA SER A 254 5.94 -10.29 -3.67
C SER A 254 4.86 -9.22 -3.70
N ILE A 255 5.22 -7.93 -3.64
CA ILE A 255 4.28 -6.82 -3.86
C ILE A 255 3.64 -6.94 -5.25
N ARG A 256 4.45 -7.13 -6.31
CA ARG A 256 3.92 -7.24 -7.67
C ARG A 256 2.93 -8.39 -7.79
N PHE A 257 3.24 -9.56 -7.22
CA PHE A 257 2.36 -10.71 -7.18
C PHE A 257 1.00 -10.36 -6.61
N LEU A 258 0.96 -9.84 -5.38
CA LEU A 258 -0.30 -9.43 -4.73
C LEU A 258 -1.07 -8.41 -5.58
N LEU A 259 -0.39 -7.39 -6.12
CA LEU A 259 -1.03 -6.36 -6.93
C LEU A 259 -1.56 -6.85 -8.28
N GLN A 260 -1.00 -7.92 -8.87
CA GLN A 260 -1.57 -8.53 -10.06
C GLN A 260 -2.75 -9.44 -9.72
N MET A 261 -2.68 -10.18 -8.61
CA MET A 261 -3.77 -11.02 -8.14
C MET A 261 -5.02 -10.21 -7.77
N ILE A 262 -4.86 -9.05 -7.10
CA ILE A 262 -5.95 -8.11 -6.80
C ILE A 262 -6.65 -7.64 -8.08
N LYS A 263 -5.89 -7.45 -9.17
CA LYS A 263 -6.43 -7.07 -10.50
C LYS A 263 -7.11 -8.22 -11.23
N GLY A 264 -7.14 -9.41 -10.64
CA GLY A 264 -7.84 -10.57 -11.16
C GLY A 264 -7.04 -11.37 -12.20
N ILE A 265 -5.75 -11.08 -12.41
CA ILE A 265 -4.86 -11.88 -13.25
C ILE A 265 -4.85 -13.33 -12.74
N ASP A 266 -4.91 -14.29 -13.66
CA ASP A 266 -4.87 -15.70 -13.30
C ASP A 266 -3.50 -16.09 -12.72
N PHE A 267 -3.50 -17.01 -11.74
CA PHE A 267 -2.29 -17.40 -11.04
C PHE A 267 -1.29 -18.09 -11.98
N ASP A 268 -1.76 -19.02 -12.82
CA ASP A 268 -0.89 -19.78 -13.72
C ASP A 268 -0.36 -18.86 -14.84
N GLU A 269 -1.20 -17.96 -15.35
CA GLU A 269 -0.77 -16.91 -16.29
C GLU A 269 0.34 -16.06 -15.69
N PHE A 270 0.17 -15.59 -14.45
CA PHE A 270 1.17 -14.80 -13.74
C PHE A 270 2.48 -15.57 -13.57
N CYS A 271 2.41 -16.85 -13.19
CA CYS A 271 3.58 -17.68 -12.91
C CYS A 271 4.38 -18.03 -14.17
N ASN A 272 3.70 -18.19 -15.32
CA ASN A 272 4.34 -18.56 -16.58
C ASN A 272 4.92 -17.35 -17.34
N ASN A 273 4.45 -16.13 -17.06
CA ASN A 273 4.98 -14.92 -17.66
C ASN A 273 6.30 -14.51 -16.98
N LYS A 274 7.43 -14.67 -17.67
CA LYS A 274 8.76 -14.37 -17.10
C LYS A 274 9.02 -12.88 -16.93
N PHE A 275 9.43 -12.49 -15.73
CA PHE A 275 9.90 -11.14 -15.43
C PHE A 275 11.36 -11.17 -15.04
N SER A 276 12.19 -10.35 -15.68
CA SER A 276 13.59 -10.17 -15.29
C SER A 276 13.70 -9.25 -14.06
N ASP A 277 14.72 -9.44 -13.24
CA ASP A 277 15.01 -8.59 -12.07
C ASP A 277 15.15 -7.11 -12.45
N LYS A 278 15.73 -6.80 -13.62
CA LYS A 278 15.81 -5.42 -14.13
C LYS A 278 14.43 -4.78 -14.33
N LYS A 279 13.43 -5.54 -14.77
CA LYS A 279 12.05 -5.06 -14.94
C LYS A 279 11.38 -4.89 -13.58
N ILE A 280 11.60 -5.81 -12.64
CA ILE A 280 11.06 -5.73 -11.28
C ILE A 280 11.67 -4.58 -10.50
N ASN A 281 12.97 -4.36 -10.60
CA ASN A 281 13.64 -3.24 -9.96
C ASN A 281 13.04 -1.89 -10.43
N LYS A 282 12.66 -1.76 -11.71
CA LYS A 282 11.94 -0.57 -12.22
C LYS A 282 10.55 -0.40 -11.59
N CYS A 283 9.89 -1.48 -11.14
CA CYS A 283 8.60 -1.40 -10.45
C CYS A 283 8.69 -0.64 -9.12
N ARG A 284 9.89 -0.49 -8.51
CA ARG A 284 10.07 0.36 -7.32
C ARG A 284 9.51 1.77 -7.51
N ARG A 285 9.64 2.36 -8.71
CA ARG A 285 9.06 3.68 -9.04
C ARG A 285 7.53 3.72 -9.03
N LYS A 286 6.90 2.57 -9.20
CA LYS A 286 5.44 2.44 -9.12
C LYS A 286 4.97 2.37 -7.68
N TYR A 287 5.78 1.82 -6.78
CA TYR A 287 5.43 1.56 -5.38
C TYR A 287 5.91 2.66 -4.44
N PHE A 288 7.04 3.30 -4.75
CA PHE A 288 7.70 4.26 -3.88
C PHE A 288 7.92 5.60 -4.57
N ARG A 289 7.95 6.67 -3.78
CA ARG A 289 8.51 7.95 -4.22
C ARG A 289 10.03 7.93 -4.03
N ILE A 290 10.77 8.26 -5.10
CA ILE A 290 12.22 8.33 -5.06
C ILE A 290 12.65 9.70 -4.52
N ASN A 291 13.56 9.70 -3.54
CA ASN A 291 14.23 10.93 -3.14
C ASN A 291 15.23 11.33 -4.24
N PRO A 292 15.23 12.56 -4.77
CA PRO A 292 16.17 12.99 -5.82
C PRO A 292 17.65 12.86 -5.44
N LYS A 293 17.99 12.64 -4.16
CA LYS A 293 19.36 12.33 -3.70
C LYS A 293 19.78 10.85 -3.85
N ASN A 294 18.93 9.98 -4.41
CA ASN A 294 19.17 8.54 -4.60
C ASN A 294 19.32 8.13 -6.07
#